data_AF-A0A1X0ZZA6-F1
#
_entry.id   AF-A0A1X0ZZA6-F1
#
_cell.length_a   1.000
_cell.length_b   1.000
_cell.length_c   1.000
_cell.angle_alpha   90.00
_cell.angle_beta   90.00
_cell.angle_gamma   90.00
#
_symmetry.space_group_name_H-M   'P 1'
#
loop_
_entity.id
_entity.type
_entity.pdbx_description
1 polymer ?
#
loop_
_entity_poly.entity_id
_entity_poly.type
_entity_poly.pdbx_seq_one_letter_code
_entity_poly.pdbx_strand_id
1 'polypeptide(L)'
;MTGCSLLQVLEAAHIHPYLGEKTNVVSNGLLLRADVHTLFDLGLLWVNPADLRIGIAEALRHSEYVSLEGQPLRLPKNEAHHPSRPALAFCFNALTSSSSTPPLV
;
A
#
# COMPACT_ATOMS: atom_id res chain seq x y z
N MET A 1 2.40 -7.68 1.91
CA MET A 1 1.29 -7.54 2.90
C MET A 1 0.73 -8.90 3.32
N THR A 2 0.13 -9.66 2.40
CA THR A 2 -0.51 -10.96 2.71
C THR A 2 0.47 -12.10 3.03
N GLY A 3 1.74 -11.95 2.63
CA GLY A 3 2.73 -13.03 2.74
C GLY A 3 2.60 -14.11 1.65
N CYS A 4 1.78 -13.87 0.63
CA CYS A 4 1.68 -14.75 -0.54
C CYS A 4 3.04 -14.86 -1.24
N SER A 5 3.44 -16.09 -1.57
CA SER A 5 4.70 -16.42 -2.25
C SER A 5 4.50 -16.94 -3.69
N LEU A 6 3.25 -17.08 -4.13
CA LEU A 6 2.92 -17.55 -5.47
C LEU A 6 3.20 -16.42 -6.47
N LEU A 7 4.32 -16.51 -7.19
CA LEU A 7 4.79 -15.45 -8.09
C LEU A 7 3.74 -14.96 -9.09
N GLN A 8 2.91 -15.88 -9.59
CA GLN A 8 1.93 -15.61 -10.65
C GLN A 8 0.81 -14.66 -10.24
N VAL A 9 0.60 -14.44 -8.94
CA VAL A 9 -0.41 -13.50 -8.42
C VAL A 9 0.23 -12.26 -7.79
N LEU A 10 1.55 -12.13 -7.87
CA LEU A 10 2.29 -11.01 -7.32
C LEU A 10 2.52 -9.93 -8.38
N GLU A 11 2.27 -8.69 -7.99
CA GLU A 11 2.40 -7.50 -8.82
C GLU A 11 3.24 -6.45 -8.09
N ALA A 12 4.01 -5.69 -8.86
CA ALA A 12 4.74 -4.53 -8.35
C ALA A 12 3.80 -3.32 -8.34
N ALA A 13 3.37 -2.94 -7.14
CA ALA A 13 2.57 -1.76 -6.89
C ALA A 13 3.46 -0.54 -6.68
N HIS A 14 3.19 0.55 -7.39
CA HIS A 14 3.87 1.81 -7.14
C HIS A 14 3.27 2.48 -5.92
N ILE A 15 4.11 2.94 -5.00
CA ILE A 15 3.64 3.76 -3.87
C ILE A 15 3.26 5.14 -4.41
N HIS A 16 4.23 5.87 -4.96
CA HIS A 16 4.02 7.17 -5.59
C HIS A 16 3.85 7.00 -7.11
N PRO A 17 2.98 7.80 -7.77
CA PRO A 17 2.84 7.79 -9.22
C PRO A 17 4.17 7.83 -9.96
N TYR A 18 4.26 7.08 -11.04
CA TYR A 18 5.40 7.10 -11.94
C TYR A 18 5.52 8.47 -12.62
N LEU A 19 6.63 9.17 -12.37
CA LEU A 19 7.00 10.46 -12.98
C LEU A 19 8.32 10.35 -13.78
N GLY A 20 8.68 9.15 -14.23
CA GLY A 20 9.91 8.86 -14.97
C GLY A 20 10.93 8.00 -14.19
N GLU A 21 12.12 7.82 -14.75
CA GLU A 21 13.17 6.92 -14.23
C GLU A 21 13.53 7.16 -12.76
N LYS A 22 13.50 8.41 -12.29
CA LYS A 22 13.79 8.77 -10.89
C LYS A 22 12.79 8.19 -9.88
N THR A 23 11.58 7.89 -10.33
CA THR A 23 10.53 7.24 -9.52
C THR A 23 10.44 5.73 -9.76
N ASN A 24 11.21 5.21 -10.72
CA ASN A 24 11.32 3.78 -11.02
C ASN A 24 12.39 3.10 -10.14
N VAL A 25 12.27 3.30 -8.83
CA VAL A 25 13.21 2.76 -7.85
C VAL A 25 12.51 1.71 -7.00
N VAL A 26 13.24 0.69 -6.55
CA VAL A 26 12.70 -0.42 -5.74
C VAL A 26 11.98 0.10 -4.49
N SER A 27 12.50 1.16 -3.88
CA SER A 27 11.89 1.81 -2.71
C SER A 27 10.58 2.53 -3.01
N ASN A 28 10.22 2.74 -4.28
CA ASN A 28 8.89 3.22 -4.68
C ASN A 28 7.92 2.07 -5.01
N GLY A 29 8.31 0.83 -4.74
CA GLY A 29 7.53 -0.36 -5.03
C GLY A 29 7.11 -1.14 -3.78
N LEU A 30 5.93 -1.75 -3.83
CA LEU A 30 5.50 -2.83 -2.93
C LEU A 30 5.15 -4.06 -3.77
N LEU A 31 5.61 -5.23 -3.34
CA LEU A 31 5.20 -6.49 -3.97
C LEU A 31 3.92 -7.00 -3.30
N LEU A 32 2.81 -6.94 -4.04
CA LEU A 32 1.46 -7.18 -3.52
C LEU A 32 0.77 -8.30 -4.30
N ARG A 33 -0.18 -8.99 -3.66
CA ARG A 33 -1.12 -9.87 -4.37
C ARG A 33 -2.06 -8.99 -5.19
N ALA A 34 -2.46 -9.40 -6.39
CA ALA A 34 -3.22 -8.56 -7.34
C ALA A 34 -4.50 -7.92 -6.76
N ASP A 35 -5.23 -8.64 -5.92
CA ASP A 35 -6.40 -8.12 -5.20
C ASP A 35 -6.02 -7.01 -4.20
N VAL A 36 -4.96 -7.20 -3.41
CA VAL A 36 -4.43 -6.22 -2.47
C VAL A 36 -3.81 -5.03 -3.18
N HIS A 37 -3.21 -5.23 -4.34
CA HIS A 37 -2.74 -4.14 -5.20
C HIS A 37 -3.92 -3.28 -5.66
N THR A 38 -5.00 -3.89 -6.13
CA THR A 38 -6.23 -3.18 -6.51
C THR A 38 -6.78 -2.35 -5.33
N LEU A 39 -6.84 -2.94 -4.13
CA LEU A 39 -7.30 -2.22 -2.93
C LEU A 39 -6.37 -1.08 -2.52
N PHE A 40 -5.07 -1.23 -2.74
CA PHE A 40 -4.07 -0.21 -2.49
C PHE A 40 -4.24 0.98 -3.45
N ASP A 41 -4.40 0.71 -4.74
CA ASP A 41 -4.63 1.73 -5.77
C ASP A 41 -5.95 2.49 -5.55
N LEU A 42 -6.99 1.79 -5.07
CA LEU A 42 -8.27 2.39 -4.71
C LEU A 42 -8.23 3.18 -3.39
N GLY A 43 -7.12 3.16 -2.65
CA GLY A 43 -7.02 3.81 -1.34
C GLY A 43 -7.82 3.14 -0.22
N LEU A 44 -8.30 1.91 -0.44
CA LEU A 44 -9.01 1.12 0.55
C LEU A 44 -8.05 0.40 1.52
N LEU A 45 -6.77 0.33 1.17
CA LEU A 45 -5.71 -0.26 1.97
C LEU A 45 -4.44 0.59 1.82
N TRP A 46 -3.73 0.87 2.92
CA TRP A 46 -2.49 1.65 2.89
C TRP A 46 -1.48 1.17 3.92
N VAL A 47 -0.27 1.75 3.90
CA VAL A 47 0.75 1.57 4.94
C VAL A 47 0.96 2.88 5.66
N ASN A 48 0.82 2.89 6.98
CA ASN A 48 1.08 4.08 7.79
C ASN A 48 2.60 4.36 7.79
N PRO A 49 3.05 5.55 7.34
CA PRO A 49 4.47 5.87 7.24
C PRO A 49 5.18 5.99 8.59
N ALA A 50 4.45 6.20 9.70
CA ALA A 50 5.02 6.37 11.03
C ALA A 50 5.55 5.04 11.60
N ASP A 51 4.73 4.00 11.54
CA ASP A 51 4.97 2.70 12.20
C ASP A 51 5.05 1.52 11.22
N LEU A 52 4.86 1.76 9.92
CA LEU A 52 4.85 0.75 8.86
C LEU A 52 3.81 -0.35 9.08
N ARG A 53 2.70 -0.03 9.75
CA ARG A 53 1.55 -0.94 9.89
C ARG A 53 0.55 -0.72 8.77
N ILE A 54 -0.15 -1.79 8.42
CA ILE A 54 -1.19 -1.77 7.39
C ILE A 54 -2.46 -1.14 7.99
N GLY A 55 -3.01 -0.15 7.28
CA GLY A 55 -4.33 0.41 7.55
C GLY A 55 -5.33 -0.02 6.48
N ILE A 56 -6.60 -0.11 6.84
CA ILE A 56 -7.69 -0.43 5.92
C ILE A 56 -8.83 0.57 6.09
N ALA A 57 -9.56 0.82 5.00
CA ALA A 57 -10.76 1.62 5.00
C ALA A 57 -11.90 0.89 5.72
N GLU A 58 -12.85 1.66 6.25
CA GLU A 58 -14.01 1.13 6.97
C GLU A 58 -14.78 0.07 6.15
N ALA A 59 -14.89 0.29 4.84
CA ALA A 59 -15.54 -0.62 3.90
C ALA A 59 -14.95 -2.05 3.89
N LEU A 60 -13.69 -2.23 4.33
CA LEU A 60 -13.03 -3.54 4.37
C LEU A 60 -13.14 -4.25 5.73
N ARG A 61 -13.64 -3.60 6.79
CA ARG A 61 -13.68 -4.20 8.14
C ARG A 61 -14.55 -5.44 8.26
N HIS A 62 -15.52 -5.62 7.36
CA HIS A 62 -16.41 -6.78 7.30
C HIS A 62 -16.03 -7.80 6.21
N SER A 63 -14.80 -7.73 5.71
CA SER A 63 -14.26 -8.64 4.69
C SER A 63 -13.09 -9.45 5.23
N GLU A 64 -12.55 -10.37 4.43
CA GLU A 64 -11.35 -11.13 4.73
C GLU A 64 -10.10 -10.25 4.96
N TYR A 65 -10.11 -9.02 4.43
CA TYR A 65 -8.99 -8.08 4.54
C TYR A 65 -8.84 -7.46 5.93
N VAL A 66 -9.84 -7.60 6.82
CA VAL A 66 -9.74 -7.18 8.23
C VAL A 66 -8.54 -7.83 8.94
N SER A 67 -8.17 -9.04 8.52
CA SER A 67 -7.01 -9.77 9.05
C SER A 67 -5.67 -9.07 8.80
N LEU A 68 -5.62 -8.15 7.82
CA LEU A 68 -4.43 -7.36 7.50
C LEU A 68 -4.30 -6.12 8.38
N GLU A 69 -5.39 -5.63 8.98
CA GLU A 69 -5.37 -4.39 9.75
C GLU A 69 -4.37 -4.49 10.92
N GLY A 70 -3.52 -3.47 11.05
CA GLY A 70 -2.52 -3.37 12.10
C GLY A 70 -1.33 -4.31 11.95
N GLN A 71 -1.32 -5.22 10.97
CA GLN A 71 -0.18 -6.10 10.73
C GLN A 71 1.05 -5.28 10.30
N PRO A 72 2.26 -5.64 10.75
CA PRO A 72 3.48 -4.98 10.30
C PRO A 72 3.74 -5.31 8.83
N LEU A 73 4.18 -4.31 8.06
CA LEU A 73 4.66 -4.53 6.72
C LEU A 73 5.93 -5.40 6.76
N ARG A 74 5.95 -6.49 5.97
CA ARG A 74 7.15 -7.30 5.79
C ARG A 74 8.15 -6.53 4.94
N LEU A 75 9.29 -6.17 5.52
CA LEU A 75 10.35 -5.43 4.85
C LEU A 75 11.38 -6.36 4.21
N PRO A 76 11.97 -5.97 3.07
CA PRO A 76 13.13 -6.67 2.51
C PRO A 76 14.30 -6.71 3.50
N LYS A 77 15.14 -7.75 3.39
CA LYS A 77 16.37 -7.86 4.20
C LYS A 77 17.34 -6.71 3.95
N ASN A 78 17.38 -6.19 2.72
CA ASN A 78 18.21 -5.04 2.37
C ASN A 78 17.43 -3.75 2.65
N GLU A 79 17.95 -2.91 3.54
CA GLU A 79 17.36 -1.62 3.90
C GLU A 79 17.25 -0.66 2.71
N ALA A 80 18.16 -0.75 1.74
CA ALA A 80 18.09 0.05 0.52
C ALA A 80 16.84 -0.24 -0.34
N HIS A 81 16.19 -1.39 -0.12
CA HIS A 81 14.97 -1.79 -0.81
C HIS A 81 13.71 -1.53 0.03
N HIS A 82 13.85 -0.93 1.22
CA HIS A 82 12.70 -0.57 2.02
C HIS A 82 11.85 0.45 1.28
N PRO A 83 10.51 0.41 1.45
CA PRO A 83 9.64 1.39 0.86
C PRO A 83 9.96 2.79 1.42
N SER A 84 9.98 3.76 0.53
CA SER A 84 10.27 5.16 0.83
C SER A 84 9.21 5.72 1.78
N ARG A 85 9.60 6.05 3.02
CA ARG A 85 8.72 6.70 3.98
C ARG A 85 8.11 8.01 3.44
N PRO A 86 8.86 8.88 2.73
CA PRO A 86 8.28 10.03 2.06
C PRO A 86 7.20 9.68 1.03
N ALA A 87 7.39 8.62 0.23
CA ALA A 87 6.39 8.18 -0.74
C ALA A 87 5.12 7.66 -0.03
N LEU A 88 5.29 6.86 1.02
CA LEU A 88 4.17 6.38 1.84
C LEU A 88 3.39 7.54 2.48
N ALA A 89 4.10 8.56 2.98
CA ALA A 89 3.49 9.75 3.54
C ALA A 89 2.72 10.58 2.51
N PHE A 90 3.25 10.71 1.29
CA PHE A 90 2.54 11.37 0.20
C PHE A 90 1.18 10.70 -0.07
N CYS A 91 1.18 9.37 -0.23
CA CYS A 91 -0.05 8.62 -0.50
C CYS A 91 -1.01 8.68 0.68
N PHE A 92 -0.51 8.54 1.91
CA PHE A 92 -1.32 8.66 3.12
C PHE A 92 -2.00 10.02 3.25
N ASN A 93 -1.27 11.12 2.98
CA ASN A 93 -1.82 12.47 3.03
C ASN A 93 -2.87 12.71 1.94
N ALA A 94 -2.71 12.13 0.76
CA ALA A 94 -3.72 12.20 -0.30
C ALA A 94 -5.04 11.53 0.15
N LEU A 95 -4.96 10.37 0.83
CA LEU A 95 -6.12 9.67 1.38
C LEU A 95 -6.85 10.48 2.46
N THR A 96 -6.10 11.05 3.40
CA THR A 96 -6.70 11.81 4.51
C THR A 96 -7.28 13.15 4.05
N SER A 97 -6.69 13.79 3.03
CA SER A 97 -7.21 15.04 2.45
C SER A 97 -8.51 14.85 1.66
N SER A 98 -8.79 13.63 1.18
CA SER A 98 -10.03 13.27 0.48
C SER A 98 -11.19 12.83 1.39
N SER A 99 -11.02 12.87 2.72
CA SER A 99 -12.06 12.49 3.69
C SER A 99 -13.20 13.51 3.87
N SER A 100 -13.48 14.30 2.83
CA SER A 100 -14.82 14.83 2.55
C SER A 100 -15.52 13.90 1.56
N THR A 101 -16.14 12.84 2.08
CA THR A 101 -17.20 11.99 1.48
C THR A 101 -17.07 11.62 -0.02
N PRO A 102 -16.82 10.35 -0.40
CA PRO A 102 -16.93 9.95 -1.80
C PRO A 102 -18.40 9.97 -2.26
N PRO A 103 -18.71 10.41 -3.49
CA PRO A 103 -20.06 10.32 -4.03
C PRO A 103 -20.41 8.85 -4.25
N LEU A 104 -21.60 8.47 -3.78
CA LEU A 104 -22.23 7.20 -4.10
C LEU A 104 -22.39 7.10 -5.62
N VAL A 105 -21.85 6.05 -6.23
CA VAL A 105 -22.23 5.58 -7.57
C VAL A 105 -22.58 4.11 -7.45
#